data_AF-A0A2E9WPU5-F1
#
_entry.id   AF-A0A2E9WPU5-F1
#
_cell.length_a   1.000
_cell.length_b   1.000
_cell.length_c   1.000
_cell.angle_alpha   90.00
_cell.angle_beta   90.00
_cell.angle_gamma   90.00
#
_symmetry.space_group_name_H-M   'P 1'
#
loop_
_entity.id
_entity.type
_entity.pdbx_description
1 polymer ?
#
loop_
_entity_poly.entity_id
_entity_poly.type
_entity_poly.pdbx_seq_one_letter_code
_entity_poly.pdbx_strand_id
1 'polypeptide(L)' 'MLKNFLMKKMLKSQLKDVPEAEQERLLSMIEKNPELFQTIAKEAQAKMKEGKDQMTAMMEVMQNHQEELKKIM' A
#
# COMPACT_ATOMS: atom_id res chain seq x y z
N MET A 1 11.53 -14.23 2.85
CA MET A 1 11.12 -15.08 4.01
C MET A 1 11.11 -14.30 5.33
N LEU A 2 12.26 -13.95 5.96
CA LEU A 2 12.24 -13.22 7.25
C LEU A 2 11.82 -11.74 7.14
N LYS A 3 12.28 -11.04 6.09
CA LYS A 3 11.87 -9.65 5.79
C LYS A 3 10.35 -9.54 5.57
N ASN A 4 9.76 -10.49 4.86
CA ASN A 4 8.32 -10.53 4.61
C ASN A 4 7.52 -10.70 5.91
N PHE A 5 8.02 -11.48 6.89
CA PHE A 5 7.32 -11.67 8.16
C PHE A 5 7.31 -10.41 9.03
N LEU A 6 8.45 -9.71 9.14
CA LEU A 6 8.55 -8.45 9.88
C LEU A 6 7.72 -7.34 9.22
N MET A 7 7.76 -7.27 7.88
CA MET A 7 6.98 -6.32 7.10
C MET A 7 5.48 -6.61 7.21
N LYS A 8 5.07 -7.89 7.15
CA LYS A 8 3.69 -8.32 7.44
C LYS A 8 3.25 -7.88 8.83
N LYS A 9 4.05 -8.11 9.87
CA LYS A 9 3.71 -7.75 11.26
C LYS A 9 3.60 -6.24 11.48
N MET A 10 4.47 -5.45 10.85
CA MET A 10 4.40 -3.98 10.87
C MET A 10 3.16 -3.47 10.14
N LEU A 11 2.88 -3.99 8.95
CA LEU A 11 1.68 -3.64 8.18
C LEU A 11 0.41 -4.03 8.95
N LYS A 12 0.33 -5.24 9.53
CA LYS A 12 -0.78 -5.64 10.42
C LYS A 12 -0.95 -4.68 11.59
N SER A 13 0.14 -4.13 12.15
CA SER A 13 0.04 -3.18 13.27
C SER A 13 -0.40 -1.78 12.85
N GLN A 14 -0.21 -1.38 11.60
CA GLN A 14 -0.73 -0.13 11.04
C GLN A 14 -2.15 -0.29 10.47
N LEU A 15 -2.51 -1.51 10.08
CA LEU A 15 -3.81 -1.90 9.56
C LEU A 15 -4.69 -2.53 10.65
N LYS A 16 -4.47 -2.24 11.94
CA LYS A 16 -5.21 -2.84 13.06
C LYS A 16 -6.73 -2.66 12.96
N ASP A 17 -7.15 -1.56 12.33
CA ASP A 17 -8.56 -1.22 12.12
C ASP A 17 -9.13 -1.79 10.81
N VAL A 18 -8.30 -2.51 10.04
CA VAL A 18 -8.66 -3.17 8.77
C VAL A 18 -8.83 -4.67 9.03
N PRO A 19 -9.94 -5.31 8.59
CA PRO A 19 -10.16 -6.75 8.76
C PRO A 19 -9.02 -7.62 8.21
N GLU A 20 -8.72 -8.76 8.86
CA GLU A 20 -7.62 -9.63 8.43
C GLU A 20 -7.75 -10.10 6.97
N ALA A 21 -8.97 -10.35 6.50
CA ALA A 21 -9.23 -10.73 5.11
C ALA A 21 -8.79 -9.63 4.12
N GLU A 22 -8.95 -8.36 4.49
CA GLU A 22 -8.50 -7.22 3.68
C GLU A 22 -6.98 -7.02 3.77
N GLN A 23 -6.38 -7.27 4.94
CA GLN A 23 -4.92 -7.24 5.11
C GLN A 23 -4.23 -8.30 4.25
N GLU A 24 -4.75 -9.54 4.23
CA GLU A 24 -4.21 -10.61 3.38
C GLU A 24 -4.38 -10.31 1.90
N ARG A 25 -5.52 -9.72 1.51
CA ARG A 25 -5.75 -9.26 0.15
C ARG A 25 -4.71 -8.19 -0.24
N LEU A 26 -4.45 -7.21 0.63
CA LEU A 26 -3.43 -6.18 0.39
C LEU A 26 -2.03 -6.79 0.22
N LEU A 27 -1.67 -7.73 1.10
CA LEU A 27 -0.38 -8.43 1.04
C LEU A 27 -0.24 -9.24 -0.25
N SER A 28 -1.30 -9.94 -0.68
CA SER A 28 -1.27 -10.70 -1.94
C SER A 28 -1.11 -9.77 -3.15
N MET A 29 -1.71 -8.58 -3.14
CA MET A 29 -1.54 -7.59 -4.20
C MET A 29 -0.11 -7.06 -4.23
N ILE A 30 0.48 -6.78 -3.06
CA ILE A 30 1.90 -6.37 -2.94
C ILE A 30 2.84 -7.47 -3.45
N GLU A 31 2.55 -8.74 -3.14
CA GLU A 31 3.34 -9.88 -3.62
C GLU A 31 3.22 -10.06 -5.15
N LYS A 32 2.04 -9.79 -5.74
CA LYS A 32 1.83 -9.86 -7.20
C LYS A 32 2.59 -8.78 -7.98
N ASN A 33 2.68 -7.55 -7.46
CA ASN A 33 3.39 -6.46 -8.13
C ASN A 33 4.09 -5.52 -7.12
N PRO A 34 5.25 -5.92 -6.56
CA PRO A 34 5.93 -5.14 -5.54
C PRO A 34 6.44 -3.79 -6.04
N GLU A 35 6.74 -3.66 -7.33
CA GLU A 35 7.23 -2.41 -7.95
C GLU A 35 6.15 -1.34 -7.97
N LEU A 36 4.91 -1.72 -8.27
CA LEU A 36 3.75 -0.83 -8.22
C LEU A 36 3.58 -0.24 -6.82
N PHE A 37 3.58 -1.09 -5.79
CA PHE A 37 3.41 -0.64 -4.41
C PHE A 37 4.60 0.18 -3.91
N GLN A 38 5.81 -0.12 -4.36
CA GLN A 38 6.98 0.72 -4.06
C GLN A 38 6.85 2.12 -4.69
N THR A 39 6.32 2.20 -5.91
CA THR A 39 6.05 3.47 -6.60
C THR A 39 4.97 4.25 -5.86
N ILE A 40 3.84 3.61 -5.56
CA ILE A 40 2.74 4.20 -4.77
C ILE A 40 3.25 4.76 -3.44
N ALA A 41 4.06 3.99 -2.70
CA ALA A 41 4.61 4.43 -1.42
C ALA A 41 5.53 5.65 -1.56
N LYS A 42 6.36 5.71 -2.60
CA LYS A 42 7.24 6.86 -2.86
C LYS A 42 6.45 8.11 -3.23
N GLU A 43 5.46 7.97 -4.12
CA GLU A 43 4.61 9.09 -4.52
C GLU A 43 3.76 9.61 -3.36
N ALA A 44 3.18 8.72 -2.56
CA ALA A 44 2.40 9.11 -1.41
C ALA A 44 3.27 9.84 -0.37
N GLN A 45 4.50 9.36 -0.12
CA GLN A 45 5.45 10.08 0.71
C GLN A 45 5.83 11.46 0.14
N ALA A 46 5.98 11.59 -1.17
CA ALA A 46 6.22 12.88 -1.80
C ALA A 46 5.05 13.85 -1.56
N LYS A 47 3.81 13.39 -1.78
CA LYS A 47 2.60 14.19 -1.52
C LYS A 47 2.42 14.56 -0.04
N MET A 48 2.79 13.65 0.88
CA MET A 48 2.81 13.97 2.30
C MET A 48 3.83 15.05 2.64
N LYS A 49 5.01 15.04 2.00
CA LYS A 49 6.02 16.09 2.14
C LYS A 49 5.59 17.43 1.54
N GLU A 50 4.71 17.40 0.54
CA GLU A 50 4.05 18.59 -0.01
C GLU A 50 2.95 19.16 0.93
N GLY A 51 2.71 18.50 2.08
CA GLY A 51 1.77 18.97 3.09
C GLY A 51 0.38 18.34 2.99
N LYS A 52 0.16 17.38 2.09
CA LYS A 52 -1.11 16.62 2.05
C LYS A 52 -1.18 15.66 3.22
N ASP A 53 -2.38 15.44 3.74
CA ASP A 53 -2.59 14.40 4.75
C ASP A 53 -2.36 13.00 4.14
N GLN A 54 -1.98 12.04 4.99
CA GLN A 54 -1.64 10.68 4.58
C GLN A 54 -2.77 10.00 3.80
N MET A 55 -4.03 10.25 4.16
CA MET A 55 -5.18 9.59 3.54
C MET A 55 -5.43 10.17 2.14
N THR A 56 -5.41 11.49 1.99
CA THR A 56 -5.53 12.17 0.70
C THR A 56 -4.37 11.81 -0.23
N ALA A 57 -3.13 11.83 0.27
CA ALA A 57 -1.95 11.44 -0.50
C ALA A 57 -2.08 10.01 -1.03
N MET A 58 -2.48 9.05 -0.18
CA MET A 58 -2.68 7.67 -0.61
C MET A 58 -3.84 7.51 -1.58
N MET A 59 -4.99 8.14 -1.35
CA MET A 59 -6.12 8.06 -2.27
C MET A 59 -5.77 8.60 -3.66
N GLU A 60 -5.08 9.73 -3.73
CA GLU A 60 -4.72 10.36 -4.99
C GLU A 60 -3.73 9.51 -5.79
N VAL A 61 -2.75 8.91 -5.11
CA VAL A 61 -1.78 8.02 -5.76
C VAL A 61 -2.44 6.70 -6.17
N MET A 62 -3.29 6.11 -5.33
CA MET A 62 -4.06 4.92 -5.71
C MET A 62 -5.01 5.18 -6.89
N GLN A 63 -5.60 6.39 -6.99
CA GLN A 63 -6.38 6.79 -8.15
C GLN A 63 -5.51 6.89 -9.41
N ASN A 64 -4.33 7.51 -9.31
CA ASN A 64 -3.38 7.59 -10.43
C ASN A 64 -2.96 6.20 -10.93
N HIS A 65 -2.80 5.25 -10.00
CA HIS A 65 -2.45 3.86 -10.31
C HIS A 65 -3.65 2.91 -10.40
N GLN A 66 -4.88 3.43 -10.49
CA GLN A 66 -6.09 2.59 -10.42
C GLN A 66 -6.12 1.54 -11.54
N GLU A 67 -5.69 1.90 -12.76
CA GLU A 67 -5.64 0.96 -13.89
C GLU A 67 -4.63 -0.17 -13.66
N GLU A 68 -3.49 0.14 -13.06
CA GLU A 68 -2.44 -0.83 -12.76
C GLU A 68 -2.87 -1.73 -11.60
N LEU A 69 -3.50 -1.17 -10.57
CA LEU A 69 -4.13 -1.89 -9.47
C LEU A 69 -5.23 -2.83 -9.97
N LYS A 70 -6.06 -2.40 -10.94
CA LYS A 70 -7.08 -3.24 -11.58
C LYS A 70 -6.50 -4.41 -12.37
N LYS A 71 -5.31 -4.27 -12.96
CA LYS A 71 -4.64 -5.35 -13.70
C LYS A 71 -4.10 -6.45 -12.77
N ILE A 72 -3.86 -6.14 -11.49
CA ILE A 72 -3.29 -7.07 -10.52
C ILE A 72 -4.31 -7.61 -9.50
N MET A 73 -5.45 -6.94 -9.34
CA MET A 73 -6.59 -7.41 -8.55
C MET A 73 -7.20 -8.66 -9.18
#